data_AF-A0A391PA12-F1
#
_entry.id   AF-A0A391PA12-F1
#
_cell.length_a   1.000
_cell.length_b   1.000
_cell.length_c   1.000
_cell.angle_alpha   90.00
_cell.angle_beta   90.00
_cell.angle_gamma   90.00
#
_symmetry.space_group_name_H-M   'P 1'
#
loop_
_entity.id
_entity.type
_entity.pdbx_description
1 polymer ?
#
loop_
_entity_poly.entity_id
_entity_poly.type
_entity_poly.pdbx_seq_one_letter_code
_entity_poly.pdbx_strand_id
1 'polypeptide(L)'
;MYDPLRPNIPTLLRTRSLAKALEYQTRNGATRFALVPRDGSKPRIIEHEALTHIHVTNAFEDGSDTVVEFFRFEDSDIFGKLGKAWQDPSDPTDPRAHLTIDEWPRGHLSRFRISKSGRITETVLSATAPMEFPQYDWRRSTLEHNVTYACKATEDVGHYNAVTRIDHRTGDQTTFDFGLAQTGEPLFVPRTAPLPRTTAGCWCSITICGSIVRSW
;
A
#
# COMPACT_ATOMS: atom_id res chain seq x y z
N MET A 1 -10.58 8.63 1.26
CA MET A 1 -9.56 9.67 1.12
C MET A 1 -9.45 10.00 -0.36
N TYR A 2 -9.25 11.28 -0.71
CA TYR A 2 -9.09 11.69 -2.10
C TYR A 2 -7.74 12.34 -2.27
N ASP A 3 -6.89 11.68 -3.03
CA ASP A 3 -5.58 12.17 -3.39
C ASP A 3 -5.65 13.14 -4.58
N PRO A 4 -4.68 14.05 -4.73
CA PRO A 4 -4.64 15.01 -5.82
C PRO A 4 -4.26 14.39 -7.17
N LEU A 5 -4.71 13.17 -7.45
CA LEU A 5 -4.58 12.51 -8.75
C LEU A 5 -5.69 12.99 -9.67
N ARG A 6 -5.33 13.62 -10.80
CA ARG A 6 -6.30 14.16 -11.76
C ARG A 6 -5.96 13.74 -13.19
N PRO A 7 -6.97 13.49 -14.04
CA PRO A 7 -6.72 13.24 -15.46
C PRO A 7 -6.32 14.55 -16.17
N ASN A 8 -5.19 14.51 -16.86
CA ASN A 8 -4.78 15.48 -17.86
C ASN A 8 -5.67 15.31 -19.11
N ILE A 9 -6.72 16.13 -19.21
CA ILE A 9 -7.75 16.03 -20.26
C ILE A 9 -7.17 16.03 -21.69
N PRO A 10 -6.21 16.90 -22.06
CA PRO A 10 -5.59 16.83 -23.38
C PRO A 10 -4.92 15.48 -23.66
N THR A 11 -4.20 14.94 -22.68
CA THR A 11 -3.53 13.64 -22.81
C THR A 11 -4.54 12.49 -22.89
N LEU A 12 -5.62 12.55 -22.12
CA LEU A 12 -6.71 11.57 -22.19
C LEU A 12 -7.33 11.53 -23.59
N LEU A 13 -7.67 12.70 -24.14
CA LEU A 13 -8.28 12.79 -25.47
C LEU A 13 -7.33 12.31 -26.59
N ARG A 14 -6.03 12.60 -26.45
CA ARG A 14 -5.00 12.18 -27.41
C ARG A 14 -4.70 10.69 -27.37
N THR A 15 -4.54 10.13 -26.18
CA THR A 15 -4.08 8.74 -25.99
C THR A 15 -5.22 7.73 -25.86
N ARG A 16 -6.44 8.22 -25.56
CA ARG A 16 -7.61 7.41 -25.16
C ARG A 16 -7.30 6.44 -24.00
N SER A 17 -6.30 6.76 -23.18
CA SER A 17 -5.87 5.95 -22.05
C SER A 17 -5.94 6.78 -20.78
N LEU A 18 -6.80 6.36 -19.84
CA LEU A 18 -6.88 6.98 -18.51
C LEU A 18 -5.56 6.80 -17.76
N ALA A 19 -4.97 5.62 -17.80
CA ALA A 19 -3.70 5.33 -17.14
C ALA A 19 -2.58 6.29 -17.58
N LYS A 20 -2.48 6.60 -18.88
CA LYS A 20 -1.50 7.56 -19.42
C LYS A 20 -1.84 9.02 -19.15
N ALA A 21 -3.06 9.31 -18.73
CA ALA A 21 -3.54 10.66 -18.50
C ALA A 21 -3.60 11.03 -17.02
N LEU A 22 -3.51 10.07 -16.08
CA LEU A 22 -3.54 10.37 -14.65
C LEU A 22 -2.22 11.02 -14.22
N GLU A 23 -2.32 12.16 -13.55
CA GLU A 23 -1.18 12.96 -13.11
C GLU A 23 -1.36 13.36 -11.64
N TYR A 24 -0.29 13.21 -10.86
CA TYR A 24 -0.26 13.59 -9.45
C TYR A 24 -0.01 15.09 -9.28
N GLN A 25 -0.98 15.83 -8.77
CA GLN A 25 -0.89 17.28 -8.60
C GLN A 25 -0.23 17.65 -7.26
N THR A 26 1.07 17.39 -7.11
CA THR A 26 1.79 17.63 -5.85
C THR A 26 1.92 19.08 -5.43
N ARG A 27 2.05 20.01 -6.40
CA ARG A 27 2.29 21.43 -6.12
C ARG A 27 1.02 22.24 -5.92
N ASN A 28 -0.09 21.82 -6.54
CA ASN A 28 -1.34 22.58 -6.61
C ASN A 28 -2.56 21.76 -6.12
N GLY A 29 -2.32 20.62 -5.49
CA GLY A 29 -3.33 19.70 -5.00
C GLY A 29 -3.30 19.55 -3.48
N ALA A 30 -4.40 19.06 -2.94
CA ALA A 30 -4.55 18.74 -1.53
C ALA A 30 -5.17 17.35 -1.42
N THR A 31 -4.75 16.58 -0.42
CA THR A 31 -5.47 15.37 -0.04
C THR A 31 -6.68 15.76 0.79
N ARG A 32 -7.82 15.13 0.53
CA ARG A 32 -9.07 15.36 1.26
C ARG A 32 -9.49 14.12 2.01
N PHE A 33 -9.60 14.24 3.33
CA PHE A 33 -10.23 13.25 4.18
C PHE A 33 -11.73 13.53 4.23
N ALA A 34 -12.52 12.72 3.52
CA ALA A 34 -13.97 12.77 3.58
C ALA A 34 -14.48 11.74 4.59
N LEU A 35 -14.97 12.23 5.73
CA LEU A 35 -15.64 11.43 6.75
C LEU A 35 -17.14 11.43 6.46
N VAL A 36 -17.64 10.31 5.97
CA VAL A 36 -19.04 10.14 5.57
C VAL A 36 -19.73 9.23 6.59
N PRO A 37 -20.58 9.78 7.47
CA PRO A 37 -21.34 8.98 8.43
C PRO A 37 -22.22 7.95 7.73
N ARG A 38 -22.21 6.71 8.24
CA ARG A 38 -22.99 5.60 7.68
C ARG A 38 -24.50 5.71 7.93
N ASP A 39 -24.90 6.54 8.89
CA ASP A 39 -26.29 6.83 9.22
C ASP A 39 -26.94 7.87 8.27
N GLY A 40 -26.19 8.36 7.28
CA GLY A 40 -26.66 9.37 6.33
C GLY A 40 -26.59 10.81 6.84
N SER A 41 -26.02 11.05 8.03
CA SER A 41 -25.78 12.40 8.52
C SER A 41 -24.70 13.13 7.71
N LYS A 42 -24.56 14.45 7.96
CA LYS A 42 -23.77 15.35 7.10
C LYS A 42 -22.28 14.95 7.04
N PRO A 43 -21.71 14.75 5.83
CA PRO A 43 -20.29 14.51 5.67
C PRO A 43 -19.41 15.67 6.16
N ARG A 44 -18.22 15.34 6.66
CA ARG A 44 -17.15 16.30 6.97
C ARG A 44 -16.01 16.10 5.98
N ILE A 45 -15.51 17.19 5.40
CA ILE A 45 -14.34 17.17 4.52
C ILE A 45 -13.25 17.98 5.20
N ILE A 46 -12.09 17.37 5.41
CA ILE A 46 -10.91 17.99 5.98
C ILE A 46 -9.81 17.95 4.92
N GLU A 47 -9.25 19.11 4.61
CA GLU A 47 -8.13 19.21 3.68
C GLU A 47 -6.79 19.02 4.41
N HIS A 48 -5.83 18.42 3.71
CA HIS A 48 -4.48 18.16 4.16
C HIS A 48 -3.51 18.45 3.00
N GLU A 49 -2.23 18.66 3.30
CA GLU A 49 -1.19 18.67 2.27
C GLU A 49 -1.25 17.40 1.42
N ALA A 50 -0.80 17.48 0.17
CA ALA A 50 -0.79 16.36 -0.76
C ALA A 50 -0.02 15.17 -0.16
N LEU A 51 -0.74 14.07 0.04
CA LEU A 51 -0.21 12.76 0.37
C LEU A 51 -0.27 11.89 -0.88
N THR A 52 0.50 10.79 -0.93
CA THR A 52 0.44 9.78 -1.99
C THR A 52 0.21 8.40 -1.38
N HIS A 53 -0.87 7.72 -1.76
CA HIS A 53 -1.15 6.34 -1.36
C HIS A 53 -1.89 5.57 -2.46
N ILE A 54 -1.94 4.25 -2.35
CA ILE A 54 -2.81 3.40 -3.17
C ILE A 54 -3.77 2.64 -2.26
N HIS A 55 -3.26 1.81 -1.35
CA HIS A 55 -4.11 1.02 -0.45
C HIS A 55 -4.25 1.64 0.94
N VAL A 56 -5.50 1.68 1.40
CA VAL A 56 -5.82 1.92 2.81
C VAL A 56 -5.72 0.61 3.57
N THR A 57 -4.97 0.61 4.67
CA THR A 57 -4.80 -0.54 5.56
C THR A 57 -6.07 -0.75 6.38
N ASN A 58 -6.40 0.17 7.27
CA ASN A 58 -7.57 0.07 8.14
C ASN A 58 -8.04 1.48 8.55
N ALA A 59 -9.26 1.60 9.05
CA ALA A 59 -9.78 2.83 9.62
C ALA A 59 -10.72 2.50 10.78
N PHE A 60 -10.57 3.17 11.92
CA PHE A 60 -11.34 2.91 13.14
C PHE A 60 -11.56 4.19 13.94
N GLU A 61 -12.52 4.15 14.86
CA GLU A 61 -12.73 5.25 15.80
C GLU A 61 -11.95 4.98 17.10
N ASP A 62 -11.32 6.02 17.64
CA ASP A 62 -10.68 6.02 18.94
C ASP A 62 -11.15 7.24 19.74
N GLY A 63 -12.09 7.00 20.66
CA GLY A 63 -12.79 8.05 21.39
C GLY A 63 -13.61 8.92 20.42
N SER A 64 -13.26 10.21 20.33
CA SER A 64 -13.90 11.18 19.44
C SER A 64 -13.20 11.37 18.09
N ASP A 65 -12.10 10.66 17.88
CA ASP A 65 -11.20 10.86 16.75
C ASP A 65 -11.29 9.68 15.79
N THR A 66 -11.27 9.99 14.49
CA THR A 66 -11.20 8.98 13.44
C THR A 66 -9.75 8.71 13.09
N VAL A 67 -9.36 7.44 13.05
CA VAL A 67 -8.03 6.98 12.68
C VAL A 67 -8.09 6.30 11.31
N VAL A 68 -7.14 6.62 10.44
CA VAL A 68 -6.98 5.99 9.11
C VAL A 68 -5.51 5.61 8.94
N GLU A 69 -5.26 4.38 8.51
CA GLU A 69 -3.94 3.84 8.26
C GLU A 69 -3.77 3.47 6.79
N PHE A 70 -2.61 3.77 6.21
CA PHE A 70 -2.31 3.45 4.82
C PHE A 70 -0.79 3.50 4.59
N PHE A 71 -0.34 2.85 3.52
CA PHE A 71 1.02 3.03 3.03
C PHE A 71 1.12 4.38 2.33
N ARG A 72 1.91 5.29 2.91
CA ARG A 72 2.23 6.58 2.33
C ARG A 72 3.52 6.45 1.54
N PHE A 73 3.47 6.79 0.26
CA PHE A 73 4.65 6.90 -0.58
C PHE A 73 5.32 8.26 -0.39
N GLU A 74 6.64 8.25 -0.38
CA GLU A 74 7.47 9.46 -0.39
C GLU A 74 7.55 10.03 -1.82
N ASP A 75 7.49 9.15 -2.81
CA ASP A 75 7.46 9.50 -4.22
C ASP A 75 6.06 9.93 -4.66
N SER A 76 5.98 11.00 -5.44
CA SER A 76 4.72 11.45 -6.01
C SER A 76 4.37 10.84 -7.36
N ASP A 77 5.38 10.35 -8.09
CA ASP A 77 5.19 9.70 -9.39
C ASP A 77 5.21 8.17 -9.26
N ILE A 78 4.39 7.65 -8.33
CA ILE A 78 4.27 6.21 -8.10
C ILE A 78 3.87 5.46 -9.37
N PHE A 79 2.97 6.03 -10.18
CA PHE A 79 2.46 5.38 -11.38
C PHE A 79 3.45 5.45 -12.54
N GLY A 80 4.30 6.47 -12.62
CA GLY A 80 5.42 6.50 -13.55
C GLY A 80 6.45 5.41 -13.23
N LYS A 81 6.80 5.25 -11.94
CA LYS A 81 7.75 4.22 -11.48
C LYS A 81 7.19 2.79 -11.64
N LEU A 82 5.95 2.56 -11.22
CA LEU A 82 5.31 1.24 -11.36
C LEU A 82 4.92 0.92 -12.80
N GLY A 83 4.55 1.92 -13.60
CA GLY A 83 3.96 1.79 -14.94
C GLY A 83 4.84 1.16 -16.01
N LYS A 84 6.14 0.99 -15.78
CA LYS A 84 7.01 0.19 -16.65
C LYS A 84 6.75 -1.31 -16.52
N ALA A 85 6.34 -1.78 -15.34
CA ALA A 85 6.07 -3.20 -15.07
C ALA A 85 4.72 -3.71 -15.64
N TRP A 86 3.91 -2.82 -16.22
CA TRP A 86 2.59 -3.15 -16.78
C TRP A 86 2.58 -3.11 -18.31
N GLN A 87 3.75 -2.98 -18.93
CA GLN A 87 3.88 -2.94 -20.39
C GLN A 87 4.10 -4.36 -20.94
N ASP A 88 3.84 -4.56 -22.24
CA ASP A 88 4.16 -5.81 -22.93
C ASP A 88 5.65 -6.17 -22.70
N PRO A 89 6.03 -7.47 -22.71
CA PRO A 89 7.43 -7.88 -22.61
C PRO A 89 8.28 -7.05 -23.56
N SER A 90 9.17 -6.22 -23.00
CA SER A 90 10.09 -5.40 -23.78
C SER A 90 11.05 -6.27 -24.60
N ASP A 91 11.26 -7.50 -24.15
CA ASP A 91 12.02 -8.54 -24.83
C ASP A 91 11.12 -9.78 -25.06
N PRO A 92 10.82 -10.16 -26.32
CA PRO A 92 10.07 -11.37 -26.62
C PRO A 92 10.84 -12.67 -26.31
N THR A 93 12.15 -12.58 -26.07
CA THR A 93 13.01 -13.70 -25.66
C THR A 93 13.07 -13.88 -24.14
N ASP A 94 12.77 -12.82 -23.38
CA ASP A 94 12.50 -12.90 -21.95
C ASP A 94 11.09 -12.40 -21.64
N PRO A 95 10.07 -13.29 -21.68
CA PRO A 95 8.70 -12.92 -21.37
C PRO A 95 8.52 -12.42 -19.94
N ARG A 96 9.54 -12.45 -19.07
CA ARG A 96 9.51 -11.93 -17.69
C ARG A 96 10.09 -10.54 -17.55
N ALA A 97 10.69 -9.96 -18.60
CA ALA A 97 11.29 -8.63 -18.55
C ALA A 97 10.30 -7.56 -18.06
N HIS A 98 9.02 -7.69 -18.43
CA HIS A 98 7.96 -6.79 -17.96
C HIS A 98 7.58 -6.93 -16.48
N LEU A 99 7.97 -8.01 -15.79
CA LEU A 99 7.68 -8.21 -14.36
C LEU A 99 8.72 -7.55 -13.44
N THR A 100 9.70 -6.85 -14.02
CA THR A 100 10.79 -6.20 -13.30
C THR A 100 10.47 -4.73 -13.08
N ILE A 101 10.55 -4.27 -11.84
CA ILE A 101 10.48 -2.84 -11.51
C ILE A 101 11.91 -2.32 -11.42
N ASP A 102 12.23 -1.34 -12.27
CA ASP A 102 13.55 -0.71 -12.36
C ASP A 102 13.90 0.10 -11.10
N GLU A 103 12.89 0.69 -10.48
CA GLU A 103 13.02 1.50 -9.28
C GLU A 103 11.72 1.43 -8.48
N TRP A 104 11.79 0.86 -7.28
CA TRP A 104 10.62 0.78 -6.42
C TRP A 104 10.26 2.14 -5.81
N PRO A 105 8.98 2.58 -5.89
CA PRO A 105 8.53 3.65 -5.00
C PRO A 105 8.68 3.20 -3.54
N ARG A 106 9.19 4.10 -2.70
CA ARG A 106 9.41 3.81 -1.28
C ARG A 106 8.34 4.49 -0.45
N GLY A 107 7.96 3.83 0.63
CA GLY A 107 6.94 4.34 1.53
C GLY A 107 7.01 3.73 2.91
N HIS A 108 6.15 4.20 3.79
CA HIS A 108 6.00 3.72 5.15
C HIS A 108 4.53 3.63 5.52
N LEU A 109 4.21 2.76 6.48
CA LEU A 109 2.87 2.70 7.05
C LEU A 109 2.66 3.93 7.94
N SER A 110 1.64 4.72 7.64
CA SER A 110 1.29 5.91 8.41
C SER A 110 -0.08 5.74 9.06
N ARG A 111 -0.21 6.25 10.29
CA ARG A 111 -1.46 6.39 11.02
C ARG A 111 -1.84 7.86 11.13
N PHE A 112 -2.90 8.25 10.44
CA PHE A 112 -3.48 9.58 10.52
C PHE A 112 -4.62 9.59 11.52
N ARG A 113 -4.58 10.52 12.47
CA ARG A 113 -5.66 10.78 13.43
C ARG A 113 -6.31 12.11 13.10
N ILE A 114 -7.63 12.10 12.98
CA ILE A 114 -8.46 13.24 12.61
C ILE A 114 -9.38 13.55 13.79
N SER A 115 -9.14 14.67 14.46
CA SER A 115 -9.94 15.06 15.61
C SER A 115 -11.34 15.54 15.21
N LYS A 116 -12.23 15.65 16.20
CA LYS A 116 -13.53 16.32 16.03
C LYS A 116 -13.42 17.77 15.54
N SER A 117 -12.35 18.49 15.89
CA SER A 117 -12.09 19.86 15.40
C SER A 117 -11.54 19.90 13.97
N GLY A 118 -11.19 18.75 13.39
CA GLY A 118 -10.56 18.66 12.07
C GLY A 118 -9.03 18.78 12.10
N ARG A 119 -8.40 18.74 13.29
CA ARG A 119 -6.94 18.66 13.40
C ARG A 119 -6.48 17.28 12.93
N ILE A 120 -5.47 17.24 12.08
CA ILE A 120 -4.85 16.02 11.59
C ILE A 120 -3.46 15.88 12.21
N THR A 121 -3.12 14.67 12.69
CA THR A 121 -1.76 14.32 13.12
C THR A 121 -1.36 12.98 12.51
N GLU A 122 -0.12 12.86 12.06
CA GLU A 122 0.46 11.62 11.54
C GLU A 122 1.35 10.96 12.59
N THR A 123 1.33 9.63 12.64
CA THR A 123 2.32 8.79 13.30
C THR A 123 2.87 7.80 12.29
N VAL A 124 4.17 7.82 12.07
CA VAL A 124 4.86 6.85 11.21
C VAL A 124 5.02 5.54 11.98
N LEU A 125 4.45 4.45 11.45
CA LEU A 125 4.39 3.14 12.10
C LEU A 125 5.46 2.16 11.62
N SER A 126 6.28 2.53 10.64
CA SER A 126 7.32 1.65 10.09
C SER A 126 8.46 2.44 9.47
N ALA A 127 9.66 1.87 9.44
CA ALA A 127 10.73 2.38 8.57
C ALA A 127 10.32 2.36 7.08
N THR A 128 10.86 3.30 6.30
CA THR A 128 10.62 3.39 4.86
C THR A 128 11.21 2.18 4.11
N ALA A 129 10.41 1.55 3.25
CA ALA A 129 10.80 0.40 2.43
C ALA A 129 9.98 0.31 1.13
N PRO A 130 10.45 -0.45 0.13
CA PRO A 130 9.65 -0.82 -1.05
C PRO A 130 8.65 -1.92 -0.67
N MET A 131 7.47 -1.54 -0.20
CA MET A 131 6.44 -2.45 0.30
C MET A 131 5.02 -1.93 0.05
N GLU A 132 4.07 -2.86 -0.08
CA GLU A 132 2.64 -2.58 -0.30
C GLU A 132 1.79 -3.83 0.03
N PHE A 133 0.55 -3.83 -0.43
CA PHE A 133 -0.54 -4.74 -0.18
C PHE A 133 -0.71 -4.99 1.32
N PRO A 134 -1.04 -3.94 2.11
CA PRO A 134 -1.18 -4.04 3.55
C PRO A 134 -2.34 -4.95 3.91
N GLN A 135 -2.03 -5.94 4.73
CA GLN A 135 -2.95 -6.95 5.21
C GLN A 135 -2.84 -7.09 6.73
N TYR A 136 -3.93 -7.47 7.37
CA TYR A 136 -4.03 -7.56 8.83
C TYR A 136 -5.11 -8.57 9.21
N ASP A 137 -5.28 -8.82 10.50
CA ASP A 137 -6.41 -9.62 10.98
C ASP A 137 -7.73 -8.92 10.71
N TRP A 138 -8.45 -9.31 9.66
CA TRP A 138 -9.73 -8.70 9.29
C TRP A 138 -10.83 -8.81 10.34
N ARG A 139 -10.67 -9.63 11.40
CA ARG A 139 -11.55 -9.56 12.58
C ARG A 139 -11.40 -8.22 13.34
N ARG A 140 -10.35 -7.46 13.02
CA ARG A 140 -10.06 -6.11 13.50
C ARG A 140 -10.42 -5.03 12.48
N SER A 141 -11.11 -5.35 11.39
CA SER A 141 -11.61 -4.32 10.49
C SER A 141 -12.50 -3.36 11.27
N THR A 142 -12.25 -2.06 11.16
CA THR A 142 -12.92 -1.01 11.95
C THR A 142 -12.60 -0.98 13.44
N LEU A 143 -11.60 -1.75 13.89
CA LEU A 143 -11.08 -1.76 15.26
C LEU A 143 -9.57 -1.51 15.26
N GLU A 144 -9.05 -1.08 16.41
CA GLU A 144 -7.61 -0.97 16.57
C GLU A 144 -6.92 -2.35 16.43
N HIS A 145 -5.80 -2.34 15.70
CA HIS A 145 -4.85 -3.44 15.61
C HIS A 145 -3.41 -2.91 15.78
N ASN A 146 -2.50 -3.85 16.02
CA ASN A 146 -1.10 -3.55 16.32
C ASN A 146 -0.12 -4.18 15.33
N VAL A 147 -0.64 -4.87 14.31
CA VAL A 147 0.20 -5.61 13.38
C VAL A 147 -0.37 -5.51 11.98
N THR A 148 0.50 -5.15 11.04
CA THR A 148 0.25 -5.15 9.60
C THR A 148 1.27 -6.04 8.92
N TYR A 149 0.88 -6.65 7.81
CA TYR A 149 1.70 -7.48 6.95
C TYR A 149 1.66 -6.89 5.56
N ALA A 150 2.77 -6.99 4.84
CA ALA A 150 2.90 -6.41 3.51
C ALA A 150 3.84 -7.27 2.68
N CYS A 151 3.70 -7.24 1.36
CA CYS A 151 4.77 -7.70 0.49
C CYS A 151 5.91 -6.66 0.53
N LYS A 152 7.14 -7.11 0.33
CA LYS A 152 8.33 -6.26 0.36
C LYS A 152 9.31 -6.73 -0.70
N ALA A 153 10.03 -5.78 -1.30
CA ALA A 153 11.21 -6.08 -2.08
C ALA A 153 12.45 -5.98 -1.19
N THR A 154 13.33 -6.97 -1.24
CA THR A 154 14.62 -6.93 -0.53
C THR A 154 15.74 -6.31 -1.36
N GLU A 155 15.49 -6.09 -2.65
CA GLU A 155 16.38 -5.45 -3.61
C GLU A 155 15.72 -4.21 -4.23
N ASP A 156 16.53 -3.29 -4.75
CA ASP A 156 16.05 -2.04 -5.35
C ASP A 156 15.43 -2.24 -6.75
N VAL A 157 15.80 -3.34 -7.41
CA VAL A 157 15.32 -3.75 -8.74
C VAL A 157 14.68 -5.14 -8.63
N GLY A 158 13.63 -5.39 -9.39
CA GLY A 158 12.96 -6.69 -9.42
C GLY A 158 11.51 -6.62 -8.96
N HIS A 159 10.97 -7.76 -8.53
CA HIS A 159 9.61 -7.81 -7.99
C HIS A 159 9.61 -8.06 -6.48
N TYR A 160 8.45 -7.96 -5.83
CA TYR A 160 8.32 -8.34 -4.44
C TYR A 160 8.72 -9.80 -4.26
N ASN A 161 9.61 -10.07 -3.30
CA ASN A 161 10.17 -11.39 -3.02
C ASN A 161 10.14 -11.73 -1.53
N ALA A 162 9.52 -10.88 -0.72
CA ALA A 162 9.43 -11.07 0.71
C ALA A 162 8.05 -10.68 1.27
N VAL A 163 7.74 -11.20 2.46
CA VAL A 163 6.63 -10.74 3.28
C VAL A 163 7.19 -10.16 4.57
N THR A 164 6.73 -8.97 4.93
CA THR A 164 7.16 -8.29 6.15
C THR A 164 6.01 -8.13 7.12
N ARG A 165 6.27 -8.40 8.39
CA ARG A 165 5.40 -8.07 9.53
C ARG A 165 5.86 -6.75 10.13
N ILE A 166 4.94 -5.84 10.38
CA ILE A 166 5.17 -4.54 11.02
C ILE A 166 4.48 -4.55 12.39
N ASP A 167 5.21 -4.30 13.47
CA ASP A 167 4.63 -4.07 14.81
C ASP A 167 4.39 -2.58 15.04
N HIS A 168 3.13 -2.17 15.19
CA HIS A 168 2.77 -0.75 15.29
C HIS A 168 3.29 -0.10 16.59
N ARG A 169 3.63 -0.90 17.61
CA ARG A 169 4.06 -0.37 18.90
C ARG A 169 5.51 0.05 18.91
N THR A 170 6.35 -0.68 18.18
CA THR A 170 7.80 -0.45 18.14
C THR A 170 8.27 0.09 16.80
N GLY A 171 7.48 -0.09 15.74
CA GLY A 171 7.87 0.18 14.35
C GLY A 171 8.72 -0.94 13.74
N ASP A 172 8.96 -2.03 14.47
CA ASP A 172 9.84 -3.11 14.03
C ASP A 172 9.26 -3.87 12.85
N GLN A 173 10.14 -4.17 11.90
CA GLN A 173 9.84 -5.01 10.76
C GLN A 173 10.53 -6.37 10.90
N THR A 174 9.77 -7.45 10.77
CA THR A 174 10.32 -8.81 10.64
C THR A 174 9.97 -9.34 9.27
N THR A 175 10.99 -9.57 8.45
CA THR A 175 10.82 -9.95 7.05
C THR A 175 11.18 -11.43 6.85
N PHE A 176 10.31 -12.15 6.15
CA PHE A 176 10.61 -13.46 5.58
C PHE A 176 10.90 -13.28 4.10
N ASP A 177 12.12 -13.61 3.71
CA ASP A 177 12.61 -13.50 2.33
C ASP A 177 12.49 -14.85 1.61
N PHE A 178 11.82 -14.87 0.47
CA PHE A 178 11.67 -16.06 -0.38
C PHE A 178 12.83 -16.21 -1.39
N GLY A 179 13.84 -15.36 -1.32
CA GLY A 179 15.01 -15.36 -2.19
C GLY A 179 14.64 -14.98 -3.62
N LEU A 180 14.88 -15.90 -4.55
CA LEU A 180 14.63 -15.68 -5.99
C LEU A 180 13.15 -15.84 -6.39
N ALA A 181 12.28 -16.25 -5.46
CA ALA A 181 10.86 -16.39 -5.75
C ALA A 181 10.14 -15.04 -5.65
N GLN A 182 9.15 -14.83 -6.51
CA GLN A 182 8.32 -13.63 -6.47
C GLN A 182 7.05 -13.90 -5.66
N THR A 183 6.55 -12.90 -4.95
CA THR A 183 5.39 -13.02 -4.07
C THR A 183 4.42 -11.87 -4.26
N GLY A 184 3.13 -12.16 -4.20
CA GLY A 184 2.07 -11.15 -4.25
C GLY A 184 1.59 -10.71 -2.88
N GLU A 185 0.37 -10.17 -2.85
CA GLU A 185 -0.34 -9.79 -1.61
C GLU A 185 -0.40 -10.95 -0.59
N PRO A 186 0.04 -10.73 0.67
CA PRO A 186 -0.04 -11.74 1.72
C PRO A 186 -1.39 -11.70 2.44
N LEU A 187 -2.20 -12.74 2.32
CA LEU A 187 -3.49 -12.82 3.03
C LEU A 187 -3.34 -13.43 4.43
N PHE A 188 -3.90 -12.76 5.43
CA PHE A 188 -3.98 -13.32 6.79
C PHE A 188 -5.10 -14.35 6.91
N VAL A 189 -4.79 -15.49 7.51
CA VAL A 189 -5.80 -16.46 7.93
C VAL A 189 -5.68 -16.69 9.44
N PRO A 190 -6.70 -16.32 10.24
CA PRO A 190 -6.66 -16.54 11.68
C PRO A 190 -6.67 -18.04 11.99
N ARG A 191 -5.93 -18.44 13.04
CA ARG A 191 -5.99 -19.81 13.56
C ARG A 191 -7.36 -20.03 14.21
N THR A 192 -7.91 -21.23 14.02
CA THR A 192 -9.23 -21.65 14.52
C THR A 192 -9.27 -21.97 16.02
N ALA A 193 -8.11 -22.02 16.71
CA ALA A 193 -8.04 -22.37 18.13
C ALA A 193 -8.19 -21.13 19.06
N PRO A 194 -8.81 -21.29 20.26
CA PRO A 194 -9.11 -20.18 21.14
C PRO A 194 -7.84 -19.73 21.88
N LEU A 195 -7.08 -18.82 21.29
CA LEU A 195 -6.05 -18.07 22.01
C LEU A 195 -6.21 -16.57 21.74
N PRO A 196 -6.06 -15.72 22.77
CA PRO A 196 -6.38 -14.29 22.68
C PRO A 196 -5.37 -13.44 21.86
N ARG A 197 -4.41 -14.06 21.16
CA ARG A 197 -3.37 -13.33 20.43
C ARG A 197 -3.81 -13.01 19.01
N THR A 198 -3.86 -11.72 18.67
CA THR A 198 -4.19 -11.15 17.35
C THR A 198 -3.16 -11.49 16.25
N THR A 199 -2.13 -12.26 16.57
CA THR A 199 -1.08 -12.72 15.64
C THR A 199 -1.09 -14.24 15.43
N ALA A 200 -1.99 -14.96 16.10
CA ALA A 200 -2.12 -16.40 15.94
C ALA A 200 -2.87 -16.73 14.65
N GLY A 201 -2.13 -16.87 13.54
CA GLY A 201 -2.65 -17.23 12.22
C GLY A 201 -1.54 -17.72 11.30
N CYS A 202 -1.90 -18.03 10.07
CA CYS A 202 -0.96 -18.27 8.97
C CYS A 202 -1.14 -17.20 7.88
N TRP A 203 -0.17 -17.13 6.98
CA TRP A 203 -0.18 -16.24 5.82
C TRP A 203 -0.25 -17.11 4.58
N CYS A 204 -1.11 -16.75 3.65
CA CYS A 204 -1.09 -17.31 2.31
C CYS A 204 -0.64 -16.19 1.37
N SER A 205 0.48 -16.40 0.67
CA SER A 205 0.82 -15.56 -0.48
C SER A 205 0.98 -16.49 -1.68
N ILE A 206 0.53 -16.02 -2.84
CA ILE A 206 0.84 -16.70 -4.09
C ILE A 206 2.30 -16.40 -4.41
N THR A 207 3.13 -17.44 -4.29
CA THR A 207 4.55 -17.38 -4.63
C THR A 207 4.75 -18.02 -5.98
N ILE A 208 5.29 -17.26 -6.94
CA ILE A 208 5.68 -17.75 -8.25
C ILE A 208 7.18 -18.06 -8.18
N CYS A 209 7.50 -19.35 -8.11
CA CYS A 209 8.89 -19.80 -8.17
C CYS A 209 9.28 -19.99 -9.63
N GLY A 210 10.10 -19.09 -10.17
CA GLY A 210 10.73 -19.32 -11.47
C GLY A 210 11.75 -20.45 -11.33
N SER A 211 11.46 -21.63 -11.86
CA SER A 211 12.48 -22.67 -12.01
C SER A 211 13.60 -22.13 -12.89
N ILE A 212 14.80 -21.92 -12.34
CA ILE A 212 16.01 -21.85 -13.15
C ILE A 212 16.20 -23.25 -13.73
N VAL A 213 15.70 -23.49 -14.95
CA VAL A 213 16.21 -24.58 -15.76
C VAL A 213 17.62 -24.14 -16.16
N ARG A 214 18.62 -24.50 -15.34
CA ARG A 214 20.00 -24.51 -15.81
C ARG A 214 20.05 -25.62 -16.86
N SER A 215 20.06 -25.25 -18.14
CA SER A 215 20.57 -26.15 -19.17
C SER A 215 22.03 -26.42 -18.84
N TRP A 216 22.36 -27.71 -18.69
CA TRP A 216 23.73 -28.21 -18.62
C TRP A 216 24.52 -27.85 -19.87
#